data_AF-A0A7C4PX53-F1
#
_entry.id   AF-A0A7C4PX53-F1
#
_cell.length_a   1.000
_cell.length_b   1.000
_cell.length_c   1.000
_cell.angle_alpha   90.00
_cell.angle_beta   90.00
_cell.angle_gamma   90.00
#
_symmetry.space_group_name_H-M   'P 1'
#
loop_
_entity.id
_entity.type
_entity.pdbx_description
1 polymer ?
#
loop_
_entity_poly.entity_id
_entity_poly.type
_entity_poly.pdbx_seq_one_letter_code
_entity_poly.pdbx_strand_id
1 'polypeptide(L)'
;MLLLKLVLGNTKLLVNEVFTTSLVVALISGAKALTNVVLGATNIELVRPWTYLITTVYSELKLVTSLWSIPMWLLVIISTYLMSNYVIQDLRTTFSTLKYLGSSVNYLIKLIITRYLITSSLICITGVSVGVVVAQVVFRVIAYIIKTPYEVPNLYLSDLIEVVVITYITIFLGMLKPLVKLVRCGYVP
;
A
#
# COMPACT_ATOMS: atom_id res chain seq x y z
N MET A 1 -26.29 -4.40 -8.29
CA MET A 1 -25.77 -5.28 -7.21
C MET A 1 -25.02 -6.50 -7.74
N LEU A 2 -25.56 -7.20 -8.74
CA LEU A 2 -24.95 -8.43 -9.30
C LEU A 2 -23.60 -8.20 -9.99
N LEU A 3 -23.47 -7.09 -10.73
CA LEU A 3 -22.23 -6.68 -11.41
C LEU A 3 -21.10 -6.37 -10.42
N LEU A 4 -21.43 -5.71 -9.29
CA LEU A 4 -20.48 -5.45 -8.20
C LEU A 4 -19.99 -6.77 -7.55
N LYS A 5 -20.90 -7.72 -7.34
CA LYS A 5 -20.56 -9.05 -6.80
C LYS A 5 -19.69 -9.85 -7.78
N LEU A 6 -19.91 -9.68 -9.09
CA LEU A 6 -19.07 -10.24 -10.14
C LEU A 6 -17.67 -9.63 -10.17
N VAL A 7 -17.56 -8.33 -9.94
CA VAL A 7 -16.27 -7.60 -9.91
C VAL A 7 -15.50 -7.92 -8.63
N LEU A 8 -16.16 -7.90 -7.47
CA LEU A 8 -15.51 -8.11 -6.17
C LEU A 8 -15.19 -9.59 -5.91
N GLY A 9 -15.97 -10.50 -6.49
CA GLY A 9 -15.84 -11.94 -6.26
C GLY A 9 -16.10 -12.31 -4.80
N ASN A 10 -15.27 -13.19 -4.25
CA ASN A 10 -15.33 -13.54 -2.84
C ASN A 10 -14.83 -12.38 -1.95
N THR A 11 -15.75 -11.73 -1.24
CA THR A 11 -15.45 -10.58 -0.39
C THR A 11 -14.46 -10.90 0.73
N LYS A 12 -14.43 -12.14 1.24
CA LYS A 12 -13.45 -12.55 2.28
C LYS A 12 -12.02 -12.52 1.73
N LEU A 13 -11.83 -12.99 0.50
CA LEU A 13 -10.52 -12.95 -0.15
C LEU A 13 -10.08 -11.52 -0.45
N LEU A 14 -11.02 -10.68 -0.90
CA LEU A 14 -10.75 -9.26 -1.12
C LEU A 14 -10.33 -8.55 0.17
N VAL A 15 -11.04 -8.78 1.28
CA VAL A 15 -10.69 -8.17 2.57
C VAL A 15 -9.31 -8.65 3.03
N ASN A 16 -9.00 -9.93 2.87
CA ASN A 16 -7.69 -10.46 3.24
C ASN A 16 -6.56 -9.89 2.37
N GLU A 17 -6.78 -9.78 1.06
CA GLU A 17 -5.85 -9.14 0.11
C GLU A 17 -5.60 -7.68 0.50
N VAL A 18 -6.66 -6.91 0.74
CA VAL A 18 -6.55 -5.51 1.16
C VAL A 18 -5.83 -5.39 2.49
N PHE A 19 -6.18 -6.21 3.48
CA PHE A 19 -5.59 -6.14 4.82
C PHE A 19 -4.10 -6.48 4.82
N THR A 20 -3.72 -7.60 4.19
CA THR A 20 -2.31 -8.05 4.15
C THR A 20 -1.40 -7.07 3.43
N THR A 21 -1.83 -6.54 2.29
CA THR A 21 -1.02 -5.58 1.52
C THR A 21 -1.03 -4.18 2.14
N SER A 22 -2.16 -3.74 2.70
CA SER A 22 -2.24 -2.43 3.39
C SER A 22 -1.39 -2.38 4.65
N LEU A 23 -1.20 -3.50 5.38
CA LEU A 23 -0.29 -3.54 6.53
C LEU A 23 1.16 -3.25 6.13
N VAL A 24 1.62 -3.78 4.99
CA VAL A 24 2.97 -3.49 4.50
C VAL A 24 3.10 -2.02 4.08
N VAL A 25 2.09 -1.48 3.39
CA VAL A 25 2.03 -0.05 3.04
C VAL A 25 1.99 0.83 4.29
N ALA A 26 1.30 0.40 5.35
CA ALA A 26 1.20 1.10 6.62
C ALA A 26 2.54 1.22 7.34
N LEU A 27 3.42 0.21 7.23
CA LEU A 27 4.77 0.29 7.77
C LEU A 27 5.59 1.38 7.04
N ILE A 28 5.47 1.47 5.71
CA ILE A 28 6.18 2.46 4.91
C ILE A 28 5.67 3.88 5.20
N SER A 29 4.35 4.07 5.22
CA SER A 29 3.75 5.38 5.50
C SER A 29 4.00 5.82 6.94
N GLY A 30 3.91 4.91 7.92
CA GLY A 30 4.24 5.18 9.31
C GLY A 30 5.70 5.56 9.51
N ALA A 31 6.63 4.88 8.84
CA ALA A 31 8.06 5.23 8.88
C ALA A 31 8.32 6.65 8.33
N LYS A 32 7.70 7.01 7.19
CA LYS A 32 7.79 8.37 6.62
C LYS A 32 7.17 9.44 7.53
N ALA A 33 6.05 9.13 8.20
CA ALA A 33 5.44 10.04 9.17
C ALA A 33 6.38 10.34 10.35
N LEU A 34 7.10 9.32 10.82
CA LEU A 34 8.05 9.45 11.94
C LEU A 34 9.29 10.27 11.57
N THR A 35 9.84 10.10 10.35
CA THR A 35 10.99 10.89 9.91
C THR A 35 10.69 12.39 9.84
N ASN A 36 9.43 12.75 9.54
CA ASN A 36 9.01 14.14 9.45
C ASN A 36 8.92 14.85 10.81
N VAL A 37 8.76 14.11 11.90
CA VAL A 37 8.79 14.71 13.26
C VAL A 37 10.15 15.32 13.57
N VAL A 38 11.24 14.67 13.12
CA VAL A 38 12.61 15.15 13.37
C VAL A 38 12.87 16.46 12.63
N LEU A 39 12.27 16.65 11.45
CA LEU A 39 12.30 17.92 10.72
C LEU A 39 11.52 19.02 11.44
N GLY A 40 10.32 18.73 11.93
CA GLY A 40 9.50 19.70 12.68
C GLY A 40 10.24 20.25 13.90
N ALA A 41 10.98 19.39 14.61
CA ALA A 41 11.79 19.77 15.77
C ALA A 41 12.91 20.79 15.46
N THR A 42 13.38 20.89 14.20
CA THR A 42 14.43 21.86 13.82
C THR A 42 13.95 23.30 13.73
N ASN A 43 12.63 23.53 13.64
CA ASN A 43 12.05 24.87 13.55
C ASN A 43 11.87 25.56 14.92
N ILE A 44 12.21 24.89 16.02
CA ILE A 44 12.08 25.43 17.37
C ILE A 44 13.33 26.25 17.69
N GLU A 45 13.18 27.57 17.91
CA GLU A 45 14.29 28.53 18.12
C GLU A 45 15.25 28.14 19.26
N LEU A 46 14.77 27.40 20.25
CA LEU A 46 15.54 26.90 21.40
C LEU A 46 16.62 25.87 21.02
N VAL A 47 16.55 25.30 19.81
CA VAL A 47 17.32 24.11 19.40
C VAL A 47 18.48 24.47 18.45
N ARG A 48 18.68 25.77 18.16
CA ARG A 48 19.74 26.29 17.28
C ARG A 48 21.16 25.70 17.50
N PRO A 49 21.68 25.53 18.73
CA PRO A 49 23.01 24.94 18.93
C PRO A 49 23.08 23.43 18.65
N TRP A 50 21.93 22.74 18.62
CA TRP A 50 21.81 21.30 18.33
C TRP A 50 21.44 21.00 16.88
N THR A 51 21.31 22.03 16.04
CA THR A 51 20.88 21.89 14.64
C THR A 51 21.73 20.91 13.87
N TYR A 52 23.07 21.00 13.98
CA TYR A 52 23.98 20.06 13.32
C TYR A 52 23.74 18.60 13.72
N LEU A 53 23.51 18.35 15.01
CA LEU A 53 23.21 17.00 15.52
C LEU A 53 21.86 16.51 14.98
N ILE A 54 20.83 17.35 15.02
CA ILE A 54 19.48 16.97 14.55
C ILE A 54 19.46 16.74 13.04
N THR A 55 20.14 17.58 12.26
CA THR A 55 20.22 17.38 10.81
C THR A 55 20.98 16.10 10.46
N THR A 56 22.02 15.76 11.23
CA THR A 56 22.77 14.51 11.04
C THR A 56 21.92 13.30 11.40
N VAL A 57 21.24 13.32 12.55
CA VAL A 57 20.30 12.25 12.97
C VAL A 57 19.17 12.10 11.97
N TYR A 58 18.64 13.21 11.45
CA TYR A 58 17.61 13.21 10.41
C TYR A 58 18.12 12.57 9.11
N SER A 59 19.33 12.93 8.64
CA SER A 59 19.89 12.34 7.42
C SER A 59 20.12 10.83 7.56
N GLU A 60 20.59 10.38 8.71
CA GLU A 60 20.78 8.95 9.01
C GLU A 60 19.43 8.22 9.06
N LEU A 61 18.44 8.74 9.77
CA LEU A 61 17.08 8.18 9.82
C LEU A 61 16.44 8.12 8.43
N LYS A 62 16.61 9.15 7.61
CA LYS A 62 16.12 9.17 6.23
C LYS A 62 16.79 8.11 5.37
N LEU A 63 18.09 7.91 5.53
CA LEU A 63 18.84 6.87 4.81
C LEU A 63 18.36 5.49 5.23
N VAL A 64 18.26 5.24 6.54
CA VAL A 64 17.78 3.96 7.09
C VAL A 64 16.36 3.66 6.61
N THR A 65 15.43 4.61 6.73
CA THR A 65 14.04 4.43 6.24
C THR A 65 13.97 4.21 4.74
N SER A 66 14.79 4.90 3.95
CA SER A 66 14.89 4.67 2.50
C SER A 66 15.36 3.25 2.18
N LEU A 67 16.45 2.79 2.80
CA LEU A 67 16.97 1.42 2.60
C LEU A 67 15.95 0.36 3.03
N TRP A 68 15.26 0.56 4.14
CA TRP A 68 14.22 -0.36 4.62
C TRP A 68 12.94 -0.32 3.77
N SER A 69 12.69 0.77 3.04
CA SER A 69 11.53 0.85 2.15
C SER A 69 11.66 -0.11 0.96
N ILE A 70 12.87 -0.37 0.48
CA ILE A 70 13.13 -1.26 -0.68
C ILE A 70 12.60 -2.68 -0.46
N PRO A 71 13.00 -3.43 0.60
CA PRO A 71 12.46 -4.76 0.84
C PRO A 71 10.95 -4.74 1.14
N MET A 72 10.43 -3.66 1.75
CA MET A 72 8.98 -3.53 1.99
C MET A 72 8.19 -3.39 0.68
N TRP A 73 8.67 -2.58 -0.27
CA TRP A 73 8.07 -2.49 -1.60
C TRP A 73 8.14 -3.81 -2.36
N LEU A 74 9.24 -4.54 -2.21
CA LEU A 74 9.38 -5.88 -2.80
C LEU A 74 8.35 -6.85 -2.21
N LEU A 75 8.11 -6.81 -0.89
CA LEU A 75 7.04 -7.57 -0.24
C LEU A 75 5.65 -7.20 -0.73
N VAL A 76 5.38 -5.91 -1.00
CA VAL A 76 4.11 -5.48 -1.63
C VAL A 76 3.95 -6.13 -3.01
N ILE A 77 5.00 -6.13 -3.85
CA ILE A 77 4.97 -6.78 -5.17
C ILE A 77 4.72 -8.29 -5.04
N ILE A 78 5.41 -8.98 -4.13
CA ILE A 78 5.23 -10.42 -3.93
C ILE A 78 3.82 -10.73 -3.43
N SER A 79 3.34 -10.01 -2.43
CA SER A 79 2.01 -10.21 -1.84
C SER A 79 0.92 -10.00 -2.89
N THR A 80 1.00 -8.90 -3.62
CA THR A 80 0.04 -8.57 -4.69
C THR A 80 0.09 -9.61 -5.82
N TYR A 81 1.27 -10.09 -6.20
CA TYR A 81 1.43 -11.16 -7.19
C TYR A 81 0.77 -12.48 -6.74
N LEU A 82 1.04 -12.91 -5.50
CA LEU A 82 0.49 -14.16 -4.96
C LEU A 82 -1.04 -14.09 -4.84
N MET A 83 -1.56 -12.99 -4.29
CA MET A 83 -3.01 -12.79 -4.15
C MET A 83 -3.70 -12.66 -5.50
N SER A 84 -3.10 -11.93 -6.46
CA SER A 84 -3.65 -11.82 -7.83
C SER A 84 -3.75 -13.18 -8.52
N ASN A 85 -2.75 -14.06 -8.35
CA ASN A 85 -2.83 -15.42 -8.89
C ASN A 85 -3.94 -16.23 -8.23
N TYR A 86 -4.08 -16.15 -6.90
CA TYR A 86 -5.12 -16.86 -6.16
C TYR A 86 -6.53 -16.40 -6.57
N VAL A 87 -6.72 -15.09 -6.69
CA VAL A 87 -7.98 -14.49 -7.16
C VAL A 87 -8.32 -14.95 -8.58
N ILE A 88 -7.34 -14.98 -9.49
CA ILE A 88 -7.58 -15.43 -10.87
C ILE A 88 -7.98 -16.91 -10.90
N GLN A 89 -7.44 -17.74 -9.99
CA GLN A 89 -7.85 -19.13 -9.85
C GLN A 89 -9.28 -19.27 -9.31
N ASP A 90 -9.66 -18.47 -8.30
CA ASP A 90 -11.02 -18.46 -7.74
C ASP A 90 -12.06 -17.99 -8.78
N LEU A 91 -11.72 -16.96 -9.56
CA LEU A 91 -12.58 -16.42 -10.60
C LEU A 91 -12.60 -17.29 -11.88
N ARG A 92 -11.81 -18.38 -11.93
CA ARG A 92 -11.67 -19.22 -13.13
C ARG A 92 -13.01 -19.81 -13.58
N THR A 93 -13.77 -20.36 -12.64
CA THR A 93 -15.09 -20.93 -12.92
C THR A 93 -16.06 -19.86 -13.42
N THR A 94 -16.06 -18.70 -12.78
CA THR A 94 -16.91 -17.55 -13.15
C THR A 94 -16.57 -17.02 -14.55
N PHE A 95 -15.29 -16.89 -14.89
CA PHE A 95 -14.89 -16.46 -16.22
C PHE A 95 -15.20 -17.50 -17.30
N SER A 96 -15.08 -18.78 -16.98
CA SER A 96 -15.49 -19.84 -17.91
C SER A 96 -16.99 -19.76 -18.23
N THR A 97 -17.86 -19.57 -17.22
CA THR A 97 -19.31 -19.45 -17.45
C THR A 97 -19.65 -18.18 -18.22
N LEU A 98 -19.03 -17.04 -17.93
CA LEU A 98 -19.18 -15.81 -18.72
C LEU A 98 -18.75 -16.00 -20.18
N LYS A 99 -17.67 -16.74 -20.42
CA LYS A 99 -17.20 -17.05 -21.78
C LYS A 99 -18.19 -17.95 -22.52
N TYR A 100 -18.75 -18.97 -21.86
CA TYR A 100 -19.81 -19.82 -22.44
C TYR A 100 -21.09 -19.04 -22.74
N LEU A 101 -21.39 -17.99 -21.98
CA LEU A 101 -22.49 -17.06 -22.25
C LEU A 101 -22.21 -16.05 -23.38
N GLY A 102 -21.06 -16.17 -24.06
CA GLY A 102 -20.69 -15.31 -25.20
C GLY A 102 -20.01 -14.00 -24.81
N SER A 103 -19.52 -13.86 -23.58
CA SER A 103 -18.80 -12.65 -23.17
C SER A 103 -17.44 -12.53 -23.88
N SER A 104 -17.12 -11.32 -24.36
CA SER A 104 -15.82 -11.05 -24.98
C SER A 104 -14.67 -11.07 -23.97
N VAL A 105 -13.49 -11.51 -24.39
CA VAL A 105 -12.27 -11.49 -23.55
C VAL A 105 -11.95 -10.08 -23.06
N ASN A 106 -12.21 -9.06 -23.89
CA ASN A 106 -12.03 -7.66 -23.52
C ASN A 106 -12.92 -7.24 -22.35
N TYR A 107 -14.13 -7.79 -22.24
CA TYR A 107 -15.01 -7.53 -21.11
C TYR A 107 -14.47 -8.14 -19.81
N LEU A 108 -13.96 -9.37 -19.87
CA LEU A 108 -13.34 -10.04 -18.72
C LEU A 108 -12.10 -9.27 -18.23
N ILE A 109 -11.25 -8.81 -19.15
CA ILE A 109 -10.08 -7.99 -18.80
C ILE A 109 -10.52 -6.68 -18.13
N LYS A 110 -11.55 -6.01 -18.66
CA LYS A 110 -12.09 -4.79 -18.03
C LYS A 110 -12.57 -5.05 -16.60
N LEU A 111 -13.32 -6.13 -16.36
CA LEU A 111 -13.78 -6.50 -15.01
C LEU A 111 -12.62 -6.69 -14.03
N ILE A 112 -11.57 -7.39 -14.47
CA ILE A 112 -10.37 -7.63 -13.67
C ILE A 112 -9.65 -6.32 -13.36
N ILE A 113 -9.43 -5.46 -14.36
CA ILE A 113 -8.80 -4.14 -14.17
C ILE A 113 -9.63 -3.29 -13.19
N THR A 114 -10.95 -3.25 -13.34
CA THR A 114 -11.83 -2.51 -12.42
C THR A 114 -11.75 -3.04 -11.00
N ARG A 115 -11.74 -4.37 -10.81
CA ARG A 115 -11.52 -4.98 -9.50
C ARG A 115 -10.22 -4.48 -8.88
N TYR A 116 -9.14 -4.51 -9.66
CA TYR A 116 -7.84 -4.11 -9.17
C TYR A 116 -7.71 -2.63 -8.87
N LEU A 117 -8.37 -1.76 -9.64
CA LEU A 117 -8.44 -0.34 -9.32
C LEU A 117 -9.13 -0.13 -7.96
N ILE A 118 -10.24 -0.82 -7.72
CA ILE A 118 -10.94 -0.75 -6.43
C ILE A 118 -10.06 -1.28 -5.29
N THR A 119 -9.43 -2.45 -5.47
CA THR A 119 -8.57 -3.02 -4.41
C THR A 119 -7.34 -2.17 -4.15
N SER A 120 -6.66 -1.67 -5.18
CA SER A 120 -5.50 -0.77 -5.01
C SER A 120 -5.86 0.53 -4.32
N SER A 121 -7.00 1.15 -4.65
CA SER A 121 -7.48 2.33 -3.92
C SER A 121 -7.77 2.02 -2.45
N LEU A 122 -8.41 0.88 -2.15
CA LEU A 122 -8.67 0.46 -0.77
C LEU A 122 -7.36 0.21 0.00
N ILE A 123 -6.40 -0.47 -0.61
CA ILE A 123 -5.07 -0.74 -0.03
C ILE A 123 -4.35 0.57 0.28
N CYS A 124 -4.38 1.52 -0.65
CA CYS A 124 -3.73 2.81 -0.47
C CYS A 124 -4.37 3.62 0.67
N ILE A 125 -5.71 3.74 0.68
CA ILE A 125 -6.43 4.50 1.70
C ILE A 125 -6.21 3.87 3.09
N THR A 126 -6.41 2.56 3.20
CA THR A 126 -6.26 1.84 4.48
C THR A 126 -4.81 1.84 4.95
N GLY A 127 -3.85 1.54 4.06
CA GLY A 127 -2.44 1.50 4.41
C GLY A 127 -1.90 2.85 4.87
N VAL A 128 -2.21 3.94 4.15
CA VAL A 128 -1.80 5.29 4.57
C VAL A 128 -2.46 5.68 5.89
N SER A 129 -3.78 5.50 6.00
CA SER A 129 -4.53 5.91 7.21
C SER A 129 -4.05 5.15 8.45
N VAL A 130 -3.92 3.82 8.34
CA VAL A 130 -3.44 2.97 9.44
C VAL A 130 -2.01 3.32 9.81
N GLY A 131 -1.11 3.53 8.84
CA GLY A 131 0.28 3.87 9.13
C GLY A 131 0.43 5.21 9.85
N VAL A 132 -0.32 6.24 9.44
CA VAL A 132 -0.35 7.55 10.12
C VAL A 132 -0.89 7.41 11.55
N VAL A 133 -2.03 6.74 11.72
CA VAL A 133 -2.65 6.56 13.04
C VAL A 133 -1.73 5.79 13.97
N VAL A 134 -1.12 4.70 13.49
CA VAL A 134 -0.16 3.91 14.28
C VAL A 134 1.06 4.75 14.65
N ALA A 135 1.63 5.53 13.73
CA ALA A 135 2.74 6.42 14.04
C ALA A 135 2.37 7.44 15.13
N GLN A 136 1.19 8.05 15.04
CA GLN A 136 0.70 8.99 16.05
C GLN A 136 0.49 8.32 17.41
N VAL A 137 -0.11 7.13 17.45
CA VAL A 137 -0.34 6.38 18.69
C VAL A 137 0.99 5.98 19.34
N VAL A 138 1.91 5.40 18.58
CA VAL A 138 3.24 5.00 19.07
C VAL A 138 3.99 6.21 19.63
N PHE A 139 3.98 7.34 18.91
CA PHE A 139 4.66 8.54 19.36
C PHE A 139 4.03 9.14 20.62
N ARG A 140 2.70 9.13 20.73
CA ARG A 140 1.99 9.55 21.96
C ARG A 140 2.35 8.68 23.16
N VAL A 141 2.43 7.36 22.98
CA VAL A 141 2.82 6.42 24.04
C VAL A 141 4.26 6.68 24.49
N ILE A 142 5.19 6.84 23.54
CA ILE A 142 6.59 7.14 23.84
C ILE A 142 6.72 8.48 24.57
N ALA A 143 6.05 9.52 24.08
CA ALA A 143 6.08 10.85 24.71
C ALA A 143 5.50 10.83 26.13
N TYR A 144 4.46 10.04 26.38
CA TYR A 144 3.91 9.86 27.73
C TYR A 144 4.92 9.21 28.68
N ILE A 145 5.67 8.21 28.20
CA ILE A 145 6.71 7.53 29.00
C ILE A 145 7.88 8.48 29.31
N ILE A 146 8.34 9.25 28.32
CA ILE A 146 9.51 10.13 28.43
C ILE A 146 9.14 11.49 29.06
N LYS A 147 7.84 11.83 29.16
CA LYS A 147 7.31 13.10 29.70
C LYS A 147 7.84 14.34 28.97
N THR A 148 8.01 14.25 27.66
CA THR A 148 8.49 15.35 26.83
C THR A 148 7.38 15.99 26.01
N PRO A 149 7.41 17.32 25.78
CA PRO A 149 6.56 17.93 24.77
C PRO A 149 6.88 17.29 23.41
N TYR A 150 5.83 16.99 22.63
CA TYR A 150 5.98 16.24 21.39
C TYR A 150 5.22 16.92 20.25
N GLU A 151 5.80 16.87 19.06
CA GLU A 151 5.14 17.25 17.82
C GLU A 151 4.43 16.01 17.23
N VAL A 152 3.23 16.21 16.67
CA VAL A 152 2.42 15.10 16.17
C VAL A 152 2.99 14.61 14.84
N PRO A 153 3.30 13.30 14.69
CA PRO A 153 3.72 12.75 13.41
C PRO A 153 2.67 13.00 12.32
N ASN A 154 3.13 13.57 11.21
CA ASN A 154 2.28 13.86 10.06
C ASN A 154 3.03 13.54 8.76
N LEU A 155 2.28 13.14 7.73
CA LEU A 155 2.84 13.07 6.38
C LEU A 155 2.71 14.44 5.71
N TYR A 156 3.81 14.93 5.18
CA TYR A 156 3.76 16.03 4.23
C TYR A 156 3.09 15.58 2.94
N LEU A 157 2.50 16.54 2.22
CA LEU A 157 1.81 16.28 0.95
C LEU A 157 2.73 15.60 -0.08
N SER A 158 4.02 15.96 -0.09
CA SER A 158 5.02 15.35 -0.97
C SER A 158 5.23 13.86 -0.69
N ASP A 159 5.37 13.48 0.58
CA ASP A 159 5.52 12.07 0.98
C ASP A 159 4.25 11.27 0.72
N LEU A 160 3.09 11.89 0.92
CA LEU A 160 1.80 11.27 0.63
C LEU A 160 1.70 10.93 -0.87
N ILE A 161 1.99 11.90 -1.75
CA ILE A 161 1.97 11.69 -3.20
C ILE A 161 2.96 10.59 -3.60
N GLU A 162 4.17 10.62 -3.06
CA GLU A 162 5.19 9.59 -3.34
C GLU A 162 4.71 8.20 -2.94
N VAL A 163 4.22 8.02 -1.72
CA VAL A 163 3.70 6.73 -1.23
C VAL A 163 2.54 6.25 -2.11
N VAL A 164 1.60 7.14 -2.45
CA VAL A 164 0.45 6.80 -3.29
C VAL A 164 0.91 6.32 -4.66
N VAL A 165 1.76 7.08 -5.33
CA VAL A 165 2.24 6.77 -6.69
C VAL A 165 3.02 5.46 -6.69
N ILE A 166 3.95 5.26 -5.76
CA ILE A 166 4.74 4.03 -5.68
C ILE A 166 3.84 2.83 -5.33
N THR A 167 2.83 3.01 -4.47
CA THR A 167 1.84 1.95 -4.16
C THR A 167 1.11 1.49 -5.43
N TYR A 168 0.61 2.42 -6.24
CA TYR A 168 -0.05 2.07 -7.49
C TYR A 168 0.89 1.38 -8.48
N ILE A 169 2.13 1.87 -8.64
CA ILE A 169 3.12 1.26 -9.53
C ILE A 169 3.45 -0.16 -9.09
N THR A 170 3.72 -0.37 -7.79
CA THR A 170 4.11 -1.69 -7.26
C THR A 170 2.98 -2.70 -7.34
N ILE A 171 1.74 -2.30 -7.02
CA ILE A 171 0.56 -3.16 -7.20
C ILE A 171 0.39 -3.52 -8.68
N PHE A 172 0.50 -2.55 -9.59
CA PHE A 172 0.37 -2.80 -11.02
C PHE A 172 1.45 -3.76 -11.54
N LEU A 173 2.70 -3.61 -11.09
CA LEU A 173 3.80 -4.52 -11.42
C LEU A 173 3.54 -5.94 -10.93
N GLY A 174 3.07 -6.11 -9.69
CA GLY A 174 2.73 -7.43 -9.13
C GLY A 174 1.61 -8.13 -9.91
N MET A 175 0.67 -7.37 -10.45
CA MET A 175 -0.48 -7.88 -11.21
C MET A 175 -0.20 -8.17 -12.69
N LEU A 176 0.84 -7.57 -13.27
CA LEU A 176 1.08 -7.60 -14.71
C LEU A 176 1.28 -9.03 -15.23
N LYS A 177 2.07 -9.84 -14.51
CA LYS A 177 2.34 -11.24 -14.89
C LYS A 177 1.09 -12.13 -14.82
N PRO A 178 0.30 -12.14 -13.72
CA PRO A 178 -0.98 -12.86 -13.67
C PRO A 178 -1.95 -12.45 -14.78
N LEU A 179 -2.03 -11.15 -15.09
CA LEU A 179 -2.92 -10.64 -16.13
C LEU A 179 -2.46 -11.07 -17.53
N VAL A 180 -1.16 -10.97 -17.84
CA VAL A 180 -0.60 -11.48 -19.12
C VAL A 180 -0.82 -12.99 -19.25
N LYS A 181 -0.68 -13.75 -18.15
CA LYS A 181 -0.97 -15.19 -18.14
C LYS A 181 -2.44 -15.47 -18.46
N LEU A 182 -3.37 -14.69 -17.91
CA LEU A 182 -4.80 -14.80 -18.19
C LEU A 182 -5.13 -14.53 -19.66
N VAL A 183 -4.51 -13.52 -20.26
CA VAL A 183 -4.69 -13.18 -21.68
C VAL A 183 -4.07 -14.24 -22.60
N ARG A 184 -2.83 -14.67 -22.34
CA ARG A 184 -2.09 -15.63 -23.19
C ARG A 184 -2.61 -17.06 -23.08
N CYS A 185 -2.89 -17.54 -21.87
CA CYS A 185 -3.41 -18.89 -21.69
C CYS A 185 -4.89 -19.01 -22.06
N GLY A 186 -5.53 -17.90 -22.48
CA GLY A 186 -6.78 -17.92 -23.23
C GLY A 186 -7.88 -18.81 -22.66
N TYR A 187 -7.91 -19.09 -21.34
CA TYR A 187 -8.71 -20.19 -20.79
C TYR A 187 -8.75 -21.38 -21.75
N VAL A 188 -7.60 -22.06 -21.90
CA VAL A 188 -7.54 -23.36 -22.56
C VAL A 188 -8.70 -24.20 -22.02
N PRO A 189 -9.56 -24.75 -22.89
CA PRO A 189 -10.64 -25.65 -22.51
C PRO A 189 -10.14 -26.80 -21.63
#